data_AF-A0AAF0UD13-F1
#
_entry.id   AF-A0AAF0UD13-F1
#
_cell.length_a   1.000
_cell.length_b   1.000
_cell.length_c   1.000
_cell.angle_alpha   90.00
_cell.angle_beta   90.00
_cell.angle_gamma   90.00
#
_symmetry.space_group_name_H-M   'P 1'
#
loop_
_entity.id
_entity.type
_entity.pdbx_description
1 polymer ?
#
loop_
_entity_poly.entity_id
_entity_poly.type
_entity_poly.pdbx_seq_one_letter_code
_entity_poly.pdbx_strand_id
1 'polypeptide(L)'
;MIFLDLVYLITRYASICSSDFHLTRNLRIRWTKIKSDKQIETRGLTFFVGWLKQLGCGMVALDYLVTVDSYPKPDDKIRSTSFQVQGGGNTGNAMTCAARLGLTPRIISKAADDSQGKRILNELEADGIDTSFIVVSQPQVSKGGHSTISYVIVDSQTKTRTSIYTPGYPPMVADDLPDSSLSSALDGVRLVYTDGVLHEAALVVTQEAHQRSIPIVIDAESKIEGLDELLHLATYIVCSTRFPQIWTEAPSIAGGLISMLLKLPSAKFIIATLGEDGCIMLERAETGDIQPEEVDIDDLFEKMKQSIDTTSTLPTCKTSDVAKLHAKGIGTVCGRLLVGTAEKIPSSEIVDTTGAGDAFVGAVLYCT
;
A
#
# COMPACT_ATOMS: atom_id res chain seq x y z
N MET A 1 7.52 -18.40 1.49
CA MET A 1 7.63 -18.33 0.01
C MET A 1 7.04 -17.00 -0.48
N ILE A 2 5.79 -16.69 -0.12
CA ILE A 2 5.07 -15.43 -0.42
C ILE A 2 5.90 -14.15 -0.17
N PHE A 3 6.59 -14.04 0.97
CA PHE A 3 7.34 -12.82 1.32
C PHE A 3 8.62 -12.59 0.51
N LEU A 4 9.26 -13.64 -0.05
CA LEU A 4 10.45 -13.43 -0.90
C LEU A 4 10.07 -12.90 -2.29
N ASP A 5 8.95 -13.40 -2.83
CA ASP A 5 8.34 -12.88 -4.06
C ASP A 5 7.82 -11.45 -3.83
N LEU A 6 7.25 -11.17 -2.66
CA LEU A 6 6.87 -9.83 -2.22
C LEU A 6 8.05 -8.86 -2.35
N VAL A 7 9.15 -9.11 -1.65
CA VAL A 7 10.32 -8.21 -1.62
C VAL A 7 10.96 -8.05 -3.01
N TYR A 8 10.95 -9.09 -3.83
CA TYR A 8 11.43 -9.04 -5.22
C TYR A 8 10.55 -8.19 -6.16
N LEU A 9 9.22 -8.29 -6.02
CA LEU A 9 8.27 -7.48 -6.80
C LEU A 9 8.28 -6.02 -6.37
N ILE A 10 8.34 -5.75 -5.06
CA ILE A 10 8.34 -4.40 -4.46
C ILE A 10 9.43 -3.50 -5.04
N THR A 11 10.63 -4.03 -5.15
CA THR A 11 11.85 -3.25 -5.35
C THR A 11 12.10 -2.93 -6.81
N ARG A 12 11.83 -3.91 -7.69
CA ARG A 12 11.88 -3.71 -9.14
C ARG A 12 10.78 -2.75 -9.63
N TYR A 13 9.61 -2.75 -8.98
CA TYR A 13 8.47 -1.95 -9.42
C TYR A 13 8.56 -0.48 -8.97
N ALA A 14 9.08 -0.21 -7.77
CA ALA A 14 9.38 1.14 -7.30
C ALA A 14 10.39 1.87 -8.22
N SER A 15 11.33 1.14 -8.83
CA SER A 15 12.25 1.68 -9.84
C SER A 15 11.54 2.03 -11.17
N ILE A 16 10.63 1.15 -11.65
CA ILE A 16 9.97 1.29 -12.97
C ILE A 16 8.91 2.41 -12.99
N CYS A 17 8.17 2.63 -11.90
CA CYS A 17 7.18 3.71 -11.83
C CYS A 17 7.81 5.11 -11.79
N SER A 18 9.12 5.22 -11.52
CA SER A 18 9.83 6.50 -11.40
C SER A 18 10.39 7.06 -12.71
N SER A 19 10.37 6.28 -13.81
CA SER A 19 10.88 6.73 -15.11
C SER A 19 9.75 7.19 -16.04
N ASP A 20 9.81 8.46 -16.48
CA ASP A 20 8.99 9.11 -17.52
C ASP A 20 7.90 8.23 -18.16
N PHE A 21 6.63 8.50 -17.85
CA PHE A 21 5.50 7.75 -18.39
C PHE A 21 5.31 7.92 -19.92
N HIS A 22 5.94 8.93 -20.52
CA HIS A 22 6.04 9.02 -21.99
C HIS A 22 7.05 8.03 -22.58
N LEU A 23 8.04 7.62 -21.79
CA LEU A 23 9.01 6.59 -22.11
C LEU A 23 8.54 5.20 -21.70
N THR A 24 7.58 5.00 -20.79
CA THR A 24 6.98 3.66 -20.57
C THR A 24 6.13 3.16 -21.74
N ARG A 25 5.77 4.04 -22.70
CA ARG A 25 5.26 3.61 -24.02
C ARG A 25 6.33 3.12 -25.00
N ASN A 26 7.61 3.50 -24.82
CA ASN A 26 8.71 3.20 -25.76
C ASN A 26 9.89 2.40 -25.18
N LEU A 27 10.01 2.32 -23.85
CA LEU A 27 10.71 1.29 -23.13
C LEU A 27 9.85 0.03 -23.25
N ARG A 28 10.00 -0.62 -24.40
CA ARG A 28 10.16 -2.07 -24.41
C ARG A 28 11.31 -2.44 -23.47
N ILE A 29 11.09 -2.32 -22.15
CA ILE A 29 11.53 -3.39 -21.29
C ILE A 29 10.93 -4.61 -21.96
N ARG A 30 11.79 -5.53 -22.40
CA ARG A 30 11.35 -6.87 -22.75
C ARG A 30 10.72 -7.45 -21.48
N TRP A 31 9.48 -7.07 -21.17
CA TRP A 31 8.43 -8.04 -21.03
C TRP A 31 8.55 -8.85 -22.33
N THR A 32 9.36 -9.91 -22.32
CA THR A 32 9.14 -11.01 -23.23
C THR A 32 7.66 -11.23 -23.15
N LYS A 33 6.96 -10.80 -24.20
CA LYS A 33 5.53 -10.96 -24.42
C LYS A 33 4.93 -11.85 -23.34
N ILE A 34 4.19 -11.28 -22.39
CA ILE A 34 3.05 -11.99 -21.80
C ILE A 34 2.06 -12.12 -22.97
N LYS A 35 2.44 -12.98 -23.91
CA LYS A 35 1.64 -13.39 -25.06
C LYS A 35 0.71 -14.40 -24.46
N SER A 36 -0.57 -14.05 -24.43
CA SER A 36 -1.71 -14.96 -24.52
C SER A 36 -1.89 -16.07 -23.49
N ASP A 37 -0.94 -16.37 -22.60
CA ASP A 37 -1.10 -17.42 -21.59
C ASP A 37 -0.87 -16.87 -20.19
N LYS A 38 -1.93 -16.97 -19.38
CA LYS A 38 -2.13 -16.44 -18.02
C LYS A 38 -1.19 -17.11 -17.00
N GLN A 39 0.12 -16.98 -17.14
CA GLN A 39 1.11 -17.59 -16.25
C GLN A 39 2.29 -16.66 -15.99
N ILE A 40 2.60 -16.42 -14.72
CA ILE A 40 3.88 -15.85 -14.26
C ILE A 40 4.67 -17.01 -13.63
N GLU A 41 5.84 -17.32 -14.18
CA GLU A 41 6.77 -18.29 -13.61
C GLU A 41 7.81 -17.57 -12.73
N THR A 42 7.75 -17.80 -11.42
CA THR A 42 8.88 -17.59 -10.52
C THR A 42 9.32 -18.93 -9.95
N ARG A 43 10.59 -19.31 -10.18
CA ARG A 43 11.23 -20.52 -9.62
C ARG A 43 10.41 -21.83 -9.71
N GLY A 44 9.77 -22.06 -10.87
CA GLY A 44 9.04 -23.32 -11.13
C GLY A 44 7.65 -23.41 -10.49
N LEU A 45 7.13 -22.32 -9.93
CA LEU A 45 5.73 -22.20 -9.53
C LEU A 45 4.95 -21.38 -10.55
N THR A 46 3.98 -22.03 -11.17
CA THR A 46 3.04 -21.43 -12.12
C THR A 46 1.83 -20.91 -11.36
N PHE A 47 1.69 -19.60 -11.22
CA PHE A 47 0.48 -19.00 -10.64
C PHE A 47 -0.52 -18.61 -11.74
N PHE A 48 -1.72 -19.18 -11.69
CA PHE A 48 -2.86 -18.75 -12.51
C PHE A 48 -3.53 -17.53 -11.87
N VAL A 49 -2.93 -16.35 -12.01
CA VAL A 49 -3.34 -15.14 -11.26
C VAL A 49 -4.48 -14.35 -11.88
N GLY A 50 -4.78 -14.58 -13.16
CA GLY A 50 -5.73 -13.76 -13.94
C GLY A 50 -7.22 -13.93 -13.61
N TRP A 51 -7.57 -14.31 -12.37
CA TRP A 51 -8.95 -14.54 -11.93
C TRP A 51 -9.23 -14.07 -10.48
N LEU A 52 -8.23 -13.60 -9.74
CA LEU A 52 -8.44 -13.12 -8.37
C LEU A 52 -8.98 -11.69 -8.42
N LYS A 53 -10.18 -11.50 -7.89
CA LYS A 53 -10.82 -10.19 -7.74
C LYS A 53 -10.50 -9.60 -6.36
N GLN A 54 -9.87 -8.44 -6.35
CA GLN A 54 -9.68 -7.61 -5.17
C GLN A 54 -10.63 -6.42 -5.25
N LEU A 55 -11.02 -5.90 -4.09
CA LEU A 55 -11.76 -4.66 -3.98
C LEU A 55 -10.96 -3.66 -3.16
N GLY A 56 -10.55 -2.55 -3.77
CA GLY A 56 -10.01 -1.39 -3.06
C GLY A 56 -11.12 -0.44 -2.65
N CYS A 57 -11.07 0.09 -1.43
CA CYS A 57 -11.95 1.15 -0.95
C CYS A 57 -11.12 2.26 -0.31
N GLY A 58 -11.14 3.45 -0.89
CA GLY A 58 -10.35 4.57 -0.35
C GLY A 58 -10.06 5.64 -1.39
N MET A 59 -8.99 6.39 -1.16
CA MET A 59 -8.72 7.62 -1.89
C MET A 59 -8.23 7.36 -3.32
N VAL A 60 -8.84 8.09 -4.26
CA VAL A 60 -8.31 8.35 -5.60
C VAL A 60 -8.06 9.85 -5.74
N ALA A 61 -7.01 10.24 -6.44
CA ALA A 61 -6.64 11.64 -6.62
C ALA A 61 -6.06 11.90 -8.00
N LEU A 62 -5.99 13.18 -8.37
CA LEU A 62 -5.13 13.63 -9.46
C LEU A 62 -3.93 14.40 -8.87
N ASP A 63 -2.74 13.91 -9.12
CA ASP A 63 -1.51 14.46 -8.60
C ASP A 63 -0.91 15.45 -9.60
N TYR A 64 -0.57 16.65 -9.11
CA TYR A 64 0.20 17.68 -9.80
C TYR A 64 1.64 17.63 -9.28
N LEU A 65 2.50 16.94 -10.03
CA LEU A 65 3.90 16.73 -9.65
C LEU A 65 4.76 17.83 -10.28
N VAL A 66 5.52 18.52 -9.44
CA VAL A 66 6.50 19.52 -9.86
C VAL A 66 7.87 19.14 -9.32
N THR A 67 8.87 19.06 -10.20
CA THR A 67 10.26 18.93 -9.76
C THR A 67 10.90 20.31 -9.66
N VAL A 68 11.69 20.53 -8.62
CA VAL A 68 12.47 21.74 -8.39
C VAL A 68 13.91 21.40 -8.07
N ASP A 69 14.82 22.35 -8.28
CA ASP A 69 16.23 22.16 -7.91
C ASP A 69 16.38 21.99 -6.40
N SER A 70 15.73 22.85 -5.62
CA SER A 70 15.65 22.78 -4.17
C SER A 70 14.33 23.38 -3.69
N TYR A 71 13.87 23.02 -2.49
CA TYR A 71 12.67 23.64 -1.94
C TYR A 71 12.75 25.18 -1.89
N PRO A 72 11.67 25.88 -2.28
CA PRO A 72 11.59 27.32 -2.10
C PRO A 72 11.51 27.65 -0.60
N LYS A 73 12.08 28.78 -0.19
CA LYS A 73 11.79 29.35 1.13
C LYS A 73 10.40 29.99 1.12
N PRO A 74 9.78 30.24 2.28
CA PRO A 74 8.60 31.07 2.35
C PRO A 74 8.81 32.39 1.59
N ASP A 75 7.82 32.76 0.77
CA ASP A 75 7.80 33.94 -0.11
C ASP A 75 8.76 33.92 -1.32
N ASP A 76 9.49 32.82 -1.57
CA ASP A 76 10.29 32.67 -2.79
C ASP A 76 9.41 32.38 -4.02
N LYS A 77 9.84 32.89 -5.17
CA LYS A 77 9.31 32.52 -6.48
C LYS A 77 10.39 31.81 -7.29
N ILE A 78 10.26 30.50 -7.44
CA ILE A 78 11.20 29.67 -8.20
C ILE A 78 10.56 29.11 -9.47
N ARG A 79 11.39 28.60 -10.38
CA ARG A 79 10.95 27.90 -11.59
C ARG A 79 11.04 26.39 -11.36
N SER A 80 10.03 25.62 -11.81
CA SER A 80 10.12 24.16 -11.83
C SER A 80 11.01 23.67 -12.97
N THR A 81 11.70 22.56 -12.75
CA THR A 81 12.50 21.86 -13.75
C THR A 81 11.66 20.89 -14.58
N SER A 82 10.59 20.33 -13.99
CA SER A 82 9.61 19.49 -14.67
C SER A 82 8.20 19.71 -14.10
N PHE A 83 7.18 19.33 -14.87
CA PHE A 83 5.79 19.31 -14.45
C PHE A 83 5.07 18.12 -15.07
N GLN A 84 4.38 17.35 -14.24
CA GLN A 84 3.57 16.20 -14.65
C GLN A 84 2.22 16.22 -13.92
N VAL A 85 1.22 15.66 -14.57
CA VAL A 85 -0.10 15.44 -13.97
C VAL A 85 -0.45 13.99 -14.21
N GLN A 86 -0.86 13.25 -13.18
CA GLN A 86 -1.17 11.82 -13.26
C GLN A 86 -2.18 11.42 -12.18
N GLY A 87 -2.81 10.27 -12.34
CA GLY A 87 -3.62 9.63 -11.31
C GLY A 87 -2.78 9.27 -10.09
N GLY A 88 -3.40 9.37 -8.92
CA GLY A 88 -2.80 9.11 -7.63
C GLY A 88 -3.81 8.69 -6.58
N GLY A 89 -3.48 8.94 -5.32
CA GLY A 89 -4.20 8.43 -4.16
C GLY A 89 -3.83 6.99 -3.82
N ASN A 90 -3.75 6.67 -2.53
CA ASN A 90 -3.20 5.39 -2.06
C ASN A 90 -3.95 4.20 -2.67
N THR A 91 -5.29 4.20 -2.59
CA THR A 91 -6.11 3.16 -3.23
C THR A 91 -5.97 3.15 -4.75
N GLY A 92 -5.95 4.31 -5.40
CA GLY A 92 -5.73 4.39 -6.86
C GLY A 92 -4.40 3.74 -7.28
N ASN A 93 -3.32 4.06 -6.58
CA ASN A 93 -1.98 3.53 -6.84
C ASN A 93 -1.87 2.03 -6.53
N ALA A 94 -2.39 1.58 -5.39
CA ALA A 94 -2.35 0.18 -4.99
C ALA A 94 -3.14 -0.72 -5.95
N MET A 95 -4.34 -0.30 -6.37
CA MET A 95 -5.14 -1.02 -7.37
C MET A 95 -4.48 -1.02 -8.74
N THR A 96 -3.85 0.09 -9.15
CA THR A 96 -3.10 0.17 -10.41
C THR A 96 -1.91 -0.78 -10.41
N CYS A 97 -1.17 -0.87 -9.31
CA CYS A 97 -0.11 -1.86 -9.13
C CYS A 97 -0.67 -3.28 -9.25
N ALA A 98 -1.72 -3.61 -8.51
CA ALA A 98 -2.37 -4.92 -8.56
C ALA A 98 -2.84 -5.30 -9.99
N ALA A 99 -3.47 -4.38 -10.72
CA ALA A 99 -3.91 -4.61 -12.09
C ALA A 99 -2.74 -4.92 -13.03
N ARG A 100 -1.66 -4.13 -12.94
CA ARG A 100 -0.45 -4.32 -13.75
C ARG A 100 0.33 -5.61 -13.40
N LEU A 101 0.13 -6.14 -12.20
CA LEU A 101 0.60 -7.49 -11.81
C LEU A 101 -0.29 -8.62 -12.32
N GLY A 102 -1.39 -8.31 -13.04
CA GLY A 102 -2.26 -9.28 -13.69
C GLY A 102 -3.50 -9.65 -12.88
N LEU A 103 -3.82 -8.92 -11.81
CA LEU A 103 -5.07 -9.06 -11.08
C LEU A 103 -6.22 -8.31 -11.78
N THR A 104 -7.44 -8.50 -11.29
CA THR A 104 -8.65 -7.81 -11.80
C THR A 104 -9.32 -7.01 -10.68
N PRO A 105 -8.73 -5.88 -10.26
CA PRO A 105 -9.24 -5.10 -9.14
C PRO A 105 -10.51 -4.33 -9.50
N ARG A 106 -11.34 -4.16 -8.48
CA ARG A 106 -12.48 -3.23 -8.43
C ARG A 106 -12.16 -2.12 -7.45
N ILE A 107 -12.77 -0.95 -7.64
CA ILE A 107 -12.55 0.18 -6.75
C ILE A 107 -13.88 0.84 -6.33
N ILE A 108 -14.05 1.02 -5.03
CA ILE A 108 -15.04 1.90 -4.41
C ILE A 108 -14.32 3.18 -4.00
N SER A 109 -14.77 4.29 -4.56
CA SER A 109 -14.24 5.62 -4.23
C SER A 109 -15.25 6.68 -4.68
N LYS A 110 -14.89 7.95 -4.54
CA LYS A 110 -15.70 9.08 -4.99
C LYS A 110 -14.87 10.10 -5.76
N ALA A 111 -15.42 10.54 -6.89
CA ALA A 111 -14.90 11.63 -7.70
C ALA A 111 -16.02 12.62 -8.02
N ALA A 112 -15.68 13.81 -8.49
CA ALA A 112 -16.65 14.75 -9.04
C ALA A 112 -16.77 14.60 -10.55
N ASP A 113 -17.91 15.00 -11.13
CA ASP A 113 -18.09 15.18 -12.58
C ASP A 113 -17.38 16.46 -13.05
N ASP A 114 -16.08 16.54 -12.77
CA ASP A 114 -15.17 17.59 -13.20
C ASP A 114 -14.08 17.01 -14.12
N SER A 115 -13.21 17.87 -14.63
CA SER A 115 -12.12 17.42 -15.52
C SER A 115 -11.11 16.51 -14.82
N GLN A 116 -10.95 16.66 -13.50
CA GLN A 116 -10.03 15.89 -12.68
C GLN A 116 -10.57 14.46 -12.50
N GLY A 117 -11.84 14.33 -12.11
CA GLY A 117 -12.53 13.07 -11.92
C GLY A 117 -12.62 12.27 -13.20
N LYS A 118 -12.97 12.91 -14.33
CA LYS A 118 -12.93 12.26 -15.65
C LYS A 118 -11.55 11.69 -15.96
N ARG A 119 -10.49 12.42 -15.62
CA ARG A 119 -9.12 11.95 -15.85
C ARG A 119 -8.76 10.78 -14.94
N ILE A 120 -9.13 10.84 -13.66
CA ILE A 120 -8.95 9.74 -12.70
C ILE A 120 -9.62 8.46 -13.22
N LEU A 121 -10.90 8.52 -13.59
CA LEU A 121 -11.63 7.35 -14.10
C LEU A 121 -10.97 6.77 -15.36
N ASN A 122 -10.66 7.63 -16.34
CA ASN A 122 -10.04 7.20 -17.59
C ASN A 122 -8.67 6.52 -17.39
N GLU A 123 -7.86 7.00 -16.45
CA GLU A 123 -6.55 6.41 -16.16
C GLU A 123 -6.70 5.05 -15.46
N LEU A 124 -7.60 4.93 -14.47
CA LEU A 124 -7.89 3.65 -13.81
C LEU A 124 -8.42 2.59 -14.79
N GLU A 125 -9.35 2.97 -15.66
CA GLU A 125 -9.91 2.10 -16.69
C GLU A 125 -8.86 1.67 -17.72
N ALA A 126 -7.94 2.56 -18.10
CA ALA A 126 -6.85 2.26 -19.01
C ALA A 126 -5.87 1.22 -18.43
N ASP A 127 -5.72 1.17 -17.11
CA ASP A 127 -4.94 0.15 -16.39
C ASP A 127 -5.75 -1.13 -16.10
N GLY A 128 -7.02 -1.21 -16.52
CA GLY A 128 -7.86 -2.40 -16.43
C GLY A 128 -8.60 -2.57 -15.10
N ILE A 129 -8.74 -1.50 -14.33
CA ILE A 129 -9.48 -1.47 -13.06
C ILE A 129 -10.98 -1.28 -13.35
N ASP A 130 -11.83 -2.05 -12.68
CA ASP A 130 -13.29 -1.90 -12.75
C ASP A 130 -13.76 -0.72 -11.88
N THR A 131 -14.09 0.38 -12.54
CA THR A 131 -14.53 1.67 -11.96
C THR A 131 -16.05 1.77 -11.79
N SER A 132 -16.80 0.68 -12.05
CA SER A 132 -18.28 0.69 -12.02
C SER A 132 -18.88 1.05 -10.66
N PHE A 133 -18.07 1.00 -9.59
CA PHE A 133 -18.45 1.31 -8.21
C PHE A 133 -17.88 2.63 -7.70
N ILE A 134 -17.25 3.45 -8.56
CA ILE A 134 -16.89 4.82 -8.21
C ILE A 134 -18.15 5.70 -8.24
N VAL A 135 -18.40 6.39 -7.14
CA VAL A 135 -19.48 7.37 -7.04
C VAL A 135 -19.03 8.66 -7.73
N VAL A 136 -19.76 9.06 -8.77
CA VAL A 136 -19.53 10.33 -9.46
C VAL A 136 -20.52 11.36 -8.94
N SER A 137 -20.04 12.27 -8.10
CA SER A 137 -20.84 13.36 -7.58
C SER A 137 -21.02 14.47 -8.60
N GLN A 138 -22.25 14.94 -8.77
CA GLN A 138 -22.52 16.11 -9.60
C GLN A 138 -22.03 17.37 -8.87
N PRO A 139 -21.27 18.28 -9.52
CA PRO A 139 -20.85 19.53 -8.92
C PRO A 139 -22.08 20.29 -8.41
N GLN A 140 -22.24 20.38 -7.10
CA GLN A 140 -23.25 21.25 -6.50
C GLN A 140 -22.85 22.68 -6.85
N VAL A 141 -23.54 23.31 -7.81
CA VAL A 141 -23.22 24.65 -8.35
C VAL A 141 -23.09 25.70 -7.23
N SER A 142 -23.80 25.50 -6.10
CA SER A 142 -23.77 26.38 -4.94
C SER A 142 -22.67 26.07 -3.91
N LYS A 143 -22.05 24.89 -3.94
CA LYS A 143 -21.04 24.45 -2.94
C LYS A 143 -19.69 24.03 -3.54
N GLY A 144 -19.52 24.06 -4.86
CA GLY A 144 -18.23 23.87 -5.52
C GLY A 144 -17.64 22.46 -5.35
N GLY A 145 -18.41 21.42 -5.68
CA GLY A 145 -17.90 20.05 -5.66
C GLY A 145 -16.71 19.84 -6.60
N HIS A 146 -15.70 19.09 -6.14
CA HIS A 146 -14.45 18.85 -6.86
C HIS A 146 -13.82 17.52 -6.46
N SER A 147 -13.06 16.92 -7.36
CA SER A 147 -12.30 15.70 -7.10
C SER A 147 -11.07 15.99 -6.23
N THR A 148 -10.58 14.96 -5.53
CA THR A 148 -9.32 15.06 -4.77
C THR A 148 -8.16 15.38 -5.70
N ILE A 149 -7.34 16.35 -5.31
CA ILE A 149 -6.11 16.69 -6.01
C ILE A 149 -4.95 16.76 -5.02
N SER A 150 -3.76 16.35 -5.46
CA SER A 150 -2.53 16.54 -4.69
C SER A 150 -1.53 17.40 -5.44
N TYR A 151 -0.69 18.10 -4.70
CA TYR A 151 0.44 18.88 -5.17
C TYR A 151 1.69 18.25 -4.57
N VAL A 152 2.53 17.67 -5.43
CA VAL A 152 3.74 16.97 -5.01
C VAL A 152 4.95 17.75 -5.50
N ILE A 153 5.74 18.28 -4.57
CA ILE A 153 6.97 19.00 -4.85
C ILE A 153 8.14 18.06 -4.60
N VAL A 154 8.83 17.67 -5.67
CA VAL A 154 10.02 16.80 -5.63
C VAL A 154 11.26 17.68 -5.67
N ASP A 155 12.09 17.58 -4.63
CA ASP A 155 13.38 18.25 -4.53
C ASP A 155 14.46 17.34 -5.14
N SER A 156 15.05 17.78 -6.25
CA SER A 156 16.02 16.99 -7.00
C SER A 156 17.41 16.92 -6.36
N GLN A 157 17.75 17.87 -5.48
CA GLN A 157 19.04 17.87 -4.75
C GLN A 157 18.99 16.94 -3.54
N THR A 158 17.93 17.04 -2.74
CA THR A 158 17.80 16.22 -1.52
C THR A 158 17.09 14.89 -1.77
N LYS A 159 16.52 14.68 -2.97
CA LYS A 159 15.73 13.50 -3.33
C LYS A 159 14.56 13.24 -2.38
N THR A 160 14.00 14.31 -1.84
CA THR A 160 12.82 14.26 -0.96
C THR A 160 11.60 14.81 -1.66
N ARG A 161 10.42 14.54 -1.11
CA ARG A 161 9.15 15.07 -1.61
C ARG A 161 8.34 15.71 -0.48
N THR A 162 7.58 16.74 -0.83
CA THR A 162 6.52 17.30 0.02
C THR A 162 5.20 17.18 -0.73
N SER A 163 4.20 16.58 -0.10
CA SER A 163 2.86 16.43 -0.66
C SER A 163 1.84 17.23 0.14
N ILE A 164 1.06 18.03 -0.56
CA ILE A 164 -0.08 18.78 -0.02
C ILE A 164 -1.30 18.36 -0.83
N TYR A 165 -2.44 18.07 -0.21
CA TYR A 165 -3.62 17.66 -0.97
C TYR A 165 -4.85 18.46 -0.57
N THR A 166 -5.78 18.56 -1.52
CA THR A 166 -7.13 19.09 -1.32
C THR A 166 -8.09 17.90 -1.42
N PRO A 167 -8.78 17.53 -0.34
CA PRO A 167 -9.71 16.40 -0.35
C PRO A 167 -10.90 16.71 -1.26
N GLY A 168 -11.39 15.67 -1.95
CA GLY A 168 -12.60 15.79 -2.75
C GLY A 168 -13.82 16.19 -1.93
N TYR A 169 -14.70 16.99 -2.53
CA TYR A 169 -15.92 17.47 -1.90
C TYR A 169 -17.14 17.26 -2.79
N PRO A 170 -18.29 16.81 -2.26
CA PRO A 170 -18.49 16.35 -0.88
C PRO A 170 -17.72 15.04 -0.59
N PRO A 171 -17.37 14.78 0.70
CA PRO A 171 -16.74 13.53 1.07
C PRO A 171 -17.64 12.34 0.72
N MET A 172 -17.05 11.16 0.62
CA MET A 172 -17.81 9.92 0.49
C MET A 172 -18.40 9.55 1.84
N VAL A 173 -19.71 9.31 1.87
CA VAL A 173 -20.45 8.89 3.08
C VAL A 173 -21.04 7.50 2.87
N ALA A 174 -21.46 6.85 3.95
CA ALA A 174 -22.06 5.51 3.89
C ALA A 174 -23.26 5.43 2.92
N ASP A 175 -24.11 6.46 2.91
CA ASP A 175 -25.32 6.54 2.07
C ASP A 175 -25.02 6.58 0.55
N ASP A 176 -23.79 6.92 0.15
CA ASP A 176 -23.38 6.87 -1.25
C ASP A 176 -23.25 5.41 -1.76
N LEU A 177 -23.25 4.42 -0.85
CA LEU A 177 -23.02 3.01 -1.16
C LEU A 177 -24.21 2.13 -0.74
N PRO A 178 -25.29 2.07 -1.53
CA PRO A 178 -26.46 1.27 -1.18
C PRO A 178 -26.14 -0.24 -1.13
N ASP A 179 -26.82 -1.00 -0.27
CA ASP A 179 -26.58 -2.43 -0.02
C ASP A 179 -26.45 -3.28 -1.29
N SER A 180 -27.27 -3.00 -2.31
CA SER A 180 -27.22 -3.70 -3.59
C SER A 180 -25.91 -3.45 -4.37
N SER A 181 -25.41 -2.22 -4.34
CA SER A 181 -24.13 -1.83 -4.95
C SER A 181 -22.97 -2.44 -4.19
N LEU A 182 -22.98 -2.34 -2.85
CA LEU A 182 -21.98 -2.97 -1.98
C LEU A 182 -21.90 -4.48 -2.20
N SER A 183 -23.06 -5.15 -2.21
CA SER A 183 -23.12 -6.59 -2.42
C SER A 183 -22.60 -7.01 -3.79
N SER A 184 -22.87 -6.22 -4.83
CA SER A 184 -22.36 -6.43 -6.18
C SER A 184 -20.84 -6.19 -6.27
N ALA A 185 -20.34 -5.14 -5.60
CA ALA A 185 -18.91 -4.82 -5.55
C ALA A 185 -18.11 -5.99 -4.95
N LEU A 186 -18.63 -6.59 -3.87
CA LEU A 186 -18.03 -7.73 -3.17
C LEU A 186 -18.26 -9.08 -3.85
N ASP A 187 -19.04 -9.16 -4.94
CA ASP A 187 -19.33 -10.43 -5.61
C ASP A 187 -18.06 -11.06 -6.21
N GLY A 188 -17.74 -12.27 -5.74
CA GLY A 188 -16.56 -13.02 -6.14
C GLY A 188 -15.23 -12.43 -5.65
N VAL A 189 -15.25 -11.38 -4.82
CA VAL A 189 -14.04 -10.79 -4.23
C VAL A 189 -13.37 -11.79 -3.28
N ARG A 190 -12.04 -11.80 -3.26
CA ARG A 190 -11.21 -12.66 -2.41
C ARG A 190 -10.43 -11.90 -1.35
N LEU A 191 -10.28 -10.59 -1.52
CA LEU A 191 -9.52 -9.73 -0.65
C LEU A 191 -10.07 -8.30 -0.75
N VAL A 192 -10.25 -7.65 0.38
CA VAL A 192 -10.58 -6.22 0.46
C VAL A 192 -9.35 -5.44 0.92
N TYR A 193 -9.13 -4.28 0.31
CA TYR A 193 -8.08 -3.34 0.67
C TYR A 193 -8.68 -1.98 1.03
N THR A 194 -8.14 -1.31 2.04
CA THR A 194 -8.45 0.10 2.30
C THR A 194 -7.26 0.87 2.88
N ASP A 195 -7.12 2.12 2.48
CA ASP A 195 -6.21 3.12 3.08
C ASP A 195 -6.85 3.86 4.27
N GLY A 196 -8.13 3.60 4.56
CA GLY A 196 -8.90 4.22 5.64
C GLY A 196 -9.27 5.69 5.43
N VAL A 197 -8.84 6.34 4.34
CA VAL A 197 -9.07 7.79 4.12
C VAL A 197 -10.57 8.09 3.99
N LEU A 198 -11.30 7.25 3.25
CA LEU A 198 -12.75 7.32 3.13
C LEU A 198 -13.43 6.50 4.23
N HIS A 199 -13.15 6.84 5.49
CA HIS A 199 -13.42 5.98 6.66
C HIS A 199 -14.88 5.53 6.79
N GLU A 200 -15.88 6.37 6.51
CA GLU A 200 -17.29 5.96 6.57
C GLU A 200 -17.61 4.85 5.56
N ALA A 201 -17.18 5.00 4.31
CA ALA A 201 -17.37 3.99 3.27
C ALA A 201 -16.52 2.74 3.55
N ALA A 202 -15.27 2.94 3.99
CA ALA A 202 -14.37 1.85 4.35
C ALA A 202 -14.95 1.00 5.49
N LEU A 203 -15.61 1.61 6.48
CA LEU A 203 -16.21 0.89 7.60
C LEU A 203 -17.34 -0.03 7.13
N VAL A 204 -18.25 0.49 6.30
CA VAL A 204 -19.35 -0.32 5.73
C VAL A 204 -18.81 -1.45 4.85
N VAL A 205 -17.82 -1.17 4.01
CA VAL A 205 -17.19 -2.18 3.14
C VAL A 205 -16.49 -3.27 3.96
N THR A 206 -15.72 -2.88 4.98
CA THR A 206 -14.97 -3.83 5.82
C THR A 206 -15.88 -4.64 6.74
N GLN A 207 -16.97 -4.07 7.25
CA GLN A 207 -17.98 -4.81 8.01
C GLN A 207 -18.65 -5.90 7.15
N GLU A 208 -19.08 -5.56 5.93
CA GLU A 208 -19.69 -6.54 5.03
C GLU A 208 -18.68 -7.61 4.58
N ALA A 209 -17.43 -7.22 4.29
CA ALA A 209 -16.35 -8.15 3.99
C ALA A 209 -16.09 -9.12 5.15
N HIS A 210 -16.06 -8.61 6.38
CA HIS A 210 -15.90 -9.41 7.58
C HIS A 210 -17.06 -10.42 7.76
N GLN A 211 -18.31 -9.98 7.57
CA GLN A 211 -19.47 -10.87 7.61
C GLN A 211 -19.40 -11.99 6.55
N ARG A 212 -18.83 -11.70 5.38
CA ARG A 212 -18.58 -12.68 4.31
C ARG A 212 -17.31 -13.49 4.49
N SER A 213 -16.57 -13.31 5.60
CA SER A 213 -15.26 -13.93 5.85
C SER A 213 -14.23 -13.65 4.73
N ILE A 214 -14.34 -12.49 4.08
CA ILE A 214 -13.37 -12.01 3.09
C ILE A 214 -12.21 -11.35 3.86
N PRO A 215 -10.95 -11.79 3.66
CA PRO A 215 -9.80 -11.16 4.29
C PRO A 215 -9.67 -9.67 3.95
N ILE A 216 -9.19 -8.90 4.92
CA ILE A 216 -9.10 -7.43 4.84
C ILE A 216 -7.64 -7.01 5.06
N VAL A 217 -7.10 -6.27 4.09
CA VAL A 217 -5.82 -5.56 4.16
C VAL A 217 -6.08 -4.11 4.48
N ILE A 218 -5.47 -3.61 5.55
CA ILE A 218 -5.48 -2.19 5.87
C ILE A 218 -4.08 -1.62 5.70
N ASP A 219 -3.99 -0.52 4.95
CA ASP A 219 -2.80 0.31 4.86
C ASP A 219 -2.92 1.51 5.79
N ALA A 220 -2.09 1.50 6.83
CA ALA A 220 -2.12 2.45 7.93
C ALA A 220 -0.88 3.36 7.88
N GLU A 221 -0.97 4.46 7.14
CA GLU A 221 0.12 5.43 7.02
C GLU A 221 0.22 6.36 8.23
N SER A 222 -0.93 6.82 8.75
CA SER A 222 -1.03 7.78 9.85
C SER A 222 -2.30 7.58 10.67
N LYS A 223 -2.37 8.18 11.86
CA LYS A 223 -3.61 8.19 12.66
C LYS A 223 -4.62 9.12 12.00
N ILE A 224 -5.71 8.56 11.52
CA ILE A 224 -6.86 9.26 10.94
C ILE A 224 -8.15 8.84 11.64
N GLU A 225 -9.20 9.63 11.46
CA GLU A 225 -10.53 9.32 11.98
C GLU A 225 -11.03 7.96 11.47
N GLY A 226 -11.69 7.18 12.33
CA GLY A 226 -12.26 5.86 12.00
C GLY A 226 -11.24 4.71 11.85
N LEU A 227 -9.93 4.99 11.74
CA LEU A 227 -8.93 3.93 11.51
C LEU A 227 -8.89 2.87 12.61
N ASP A 228 -9.10 3.25 13.87
CA ASP A 228 -9.09 2.31 14.99
C ASP A 228 -10.16 1.24 14.86
N GLU A 229 -11.36 1.59 14.39
CA GLU A 229 -12.44 0.64 14.16
C GLU A 229 -12.11 -0.31 13.00
N LEU A 230 -11.55 0.24 11.91
CA LEU A 230 -11.11 -0.55 10.77
C LEU A 230 -10.04 -1.57 11.18
N LEU A 231 -9.04 -1.16 11.98
CA LEU A 231 -7.95 -2.04 12.42
C LEU A 231 -8.44 -3.29 13.16
N HIS A 232 -9.54 -3.21 13.90
CA HIS A 232 -10.13 -4.38 14.59
C HIS A 232 -10.74 -5.41 13.62
N LEU A 233 -11.06 -5.01 12.38
CA LEU A 233 -11.56 -5.87 11.32
C LEU A 233 -10.43 -6.42 10.43
N ALA A 234 -9.20 -5.90 10.56
CA ALA A 234 -8.07 -6.26 9.70
C ALA A 234 -7.66 -7.73 9.85
N THR A 235 -7.44 -8.40 8.71
CA THR A 235 -6.74 -9.68 8.66
C THR A 235 -5.24 -9.48 8.48
N TYR A 236 -4.86 -8.48 7.69
CA TYR A 236 -3.49 -8.12 7.37
C TYR A 236 -3.32 -6.61 7.48
N ILE A 237 -2.20 -6.16 8.01
CA ILE A 237 -1.92 -4.73 8.17
C ILE A 237 -0.58 -4.42 7.51
N VAL A 238 -0.56 -3.40 6.65
CA VAL A 238 0.65 -2.75 6.17
C VAL A 238 0.67 -1.35 6.77
N CYS A 239 1.82 -0.88 7.22
CA CYS A 239 1.92 0.43 7.84
C CYS A 239 3.25 1.12 7.60
N SER A 240 3.27 2.43 7.83
CA SER A 240 4.48 3.23 7.74
C SER A 240 5.43 2.96 8.92
N THR A 241 6.71 3.26 8.75
CA THR A 241 7.80 2.95 9.71
C THR A 241 7.51 3.34 11.15
N ARG A 242 6.80 4.46 11.37
CA ARG A 242 6.54 5.01 12.70
C ARG A 242 5.15 4.67 13.23
N PHE A 243 4.27 4.12 12.38
CA PHE A 243 2.89 3.85 12.75
C PHE A 243 2.77 2.90 13.96
N PRO A 244 3.53 1.78 14.07
CA PRO A 244 3.42 0.90 15.23
C PRO A 244 3.68 1.62 16.55
N GLN A 245 4.74 2.42 16.65
CA GLN A 245 5.04 3.19 17.86
C GLN A 245 4.00 4.30 18.11
N ILE A 246 3.57 5.01 17.07
CA ILE A 246 2.58 6.10 17.22
C ILE A 246 1.24 5.54 17.71
N TRP A 247 0.80 4.40 17.17
CA TRP A 247 -0.48 3.79 17.52
C TRP A 247 -0.46 3.10 18.89
N THR A 248 0.66 2.48 19.25
CA THR A 248 0.76 1.68 20.49
C THR A 248 1.43 2.37 21.66
N GLU A 249 2.14 3.47 21.42
CA GLU A 249 3.06 4.12 22.37
C GLU A 249 4.26 3.24 22.79
N ALA A 250 4.54 2.16 22.04
CA ALA A 250 5.68 1.29 22.29
C ALA A 250 7.02 2.01 22.04
N PRO A 251 8.09 1.66 22.78
CA PRO A 251 9.39 2.33 22.68
C PRO A 251 10.17 1.95 21.40
N SER A 252 9.81 0.84 20.75
CA SER A 252 10.49 0.30 19.58
C SER A 252 9.48 -0.15 18.53
N ILE A 253 9.92 -0.26 17.28
CA ILE A 253 9.07 -0.74 16.18
C ILE A 253 8.65 -2.19 16.41
N ALA A 254 9.58 -3.07 16.84
CA ALA A 254 9.29 -4.48 17.06
C ALA A 254 8.35 -4.67 18.27
N GLY A 255 8.57 -3.94 19.36
CA GLY A 255 7.62 -3.88 20.48
C GLY A 255 6.26 -3.32 20.06
N GLY A 256 6.23 -2.33 19.15
CA GLY A 256 5.01 -1.82 18.54
C GLY A 256 4.24 -2.89 17.77
N LEU A 257 4.91 -3.72 16.96
CA LEU A 257 4.27 -4.83 16.26
C LEU A 257 3.67 -5.86 17.23
N ILE A 258 4.36 -6.18 18.33
CA ILE A 258 3.82 -7.06 19.39
C ILE A 258 2.55 -6.44 20.00
N SER A 259 2.62 -5.17 20.39
CA SER A 259 1.48 -4.46 20.98
C SER A 259 0.28 -4.40 20.02
N MET A 260 0.53 -4.19 18.72
CA MET A 260 -0.50 -4.25 17.70
C MET A 260 -1.15 -5.63 17.60
N LEU A 261 -0.37 -6.70 17.50
CA LEU A 261 -0.95 -8.06 17.46
C LEU A 261 -1.68 -8.41 18.75
N LEU A 262 -1.25 -7.94 19.92
CA LEU A 262 -1.99 -8.17 21.18
C LEU A 262 -3.34 -7.46 21.18
N LYS A 263 -3.41 -6.23 20.65
CA LYS A 263 -4.65 -5.45 20.55
C LYS A 263 -5.57 -5.92 19.41
N LEU A 264 -5.02 -6.53 18.37
CA LEU A 264 -5.71 -6.92 17.14
C LEU A 264 -5.67 -8.44 16.95
N PRO A 265 -6.54 -9.21 17.63
CA PRO A 265 -6.48 -10.68 17.63
C PRO A 265 -6.76 -11.29 16.25
N SER A 266 -7.55 -10.63 15.41
CA SER A 266 -7.86 -11.05 14.04
C SER A 266 -6.69 -10.91 13.06
N ALA A 267 -5.70 -10.07 13.39
CA ALA A 267 -4.57 -9.82 12.54
C ALA A 267 -3.62 -11.04 12.52
N LYS A 268 -3.38 -11.55 11.32
CA LYS A 268 -2.48 -12.68 11.04
C LYS A 268 -1.04 -12.22 10.90
N PHE A 269 -0.82 -11.09 10.25
CA PHE A 269 0.50 -10.45 10.22
C PHE A 269 0.38 -8.93 10.12
N ILE A 270 1.46 -8.27 10.54
CA ILE A 270 1.63 -6.82 10.42
C ILE A 270 2.98 -6.57 9.77
N ILE A 271 2.99 -5.76 8.71
CA ILE A 271 4.19 -5.30 8.01
C ILE A 271 4.37 -3.81 8.31
N ALA A 272 5.56 -3.42 8.77
CA ALA A 272 5.98 -2.03 8.77
C ALA A 272 7.06 -1.82 7.70
N THR A 273 6.79 -0.90 6.78
CA THR A 273 7.75 -0.47 5.75
C THR A 273 8.86 0.36 6.40
N LEU A 274 10.09 0.25 5.90
CA LEU A 274 11.30 0.92 6.40
C LEU A 274 11.98 1.78 5.31
N GLY A 275 11.26 2.13 4.24
CA GLY A 275 11.83 2.88 3.12
C GLY A 275 12.95 2.11 2.42
N GLU A 276 14.13 2.72 2.29
CA GLU A 276 15.31 2.09 1.67
C GLU A 276 15.86 0.90 2.47
N ASP A 277 15.50 0.77 3.74
CA ASP A 277 15.89 -0.37 4.58
C ASP A 277 14.95 -1.59 4.39
N GLY A 278 13.91 -1.46 3.57
CA GLY A 278 12.98 -2.54 3.23
C GLY A 278 11.77 -2.62 4.16
N CYS A 279 11.60 -3.72 4.89
CA CYS A 279 10.45 -3.91 5.78
C CYS A 279 10.72 -4.90 6.92
N ILE A 280 9.93 -4.78 7.99
CA ILE A 280 9.82 -5.75 9.08
C ILE A 280 8.39 -6.30 9.09
N MET A 281 8.23 -7.61 9.24
CA MET A 281 6.93 -8.26 9.38
C MET A 281 6.91 -9.15 10.61
N LEU A 282 5.85 -9.02 11.40
CA LEU A 282 5.55 -9.95 12.48
C LEU A 282 4.33 -10.78 12.09
N GLU A 283 4.53 -12.09 11.96
CA GLU A 283 3.49 -13.06 11.63
C GLU A 283 3.10 -13.84 12.91
N ARG A 284 1.80 -13.91 13.18
CA ARG A 284 1.24 -14.73 14.26
C ARG A 284 1.29 -16.21 13.88
N ALA A 285 1.72 -17.04 14.82
CA ALA A 285 1.65 -18.50 14.68
C ALA A 285 0.54 -19.04 15.60
N GLU A 286 -0.46 -19.70 15.00
CA GLU A 286 -1.55 -20.37 15.74
C GLU A 286 -1.22 -21.84 16.06
N THR A 287 -0.37 -22.48 15.25
CA THR A 287 0.05 -23.88 15.39
C THR A 287 1.50 -24.07 14.94
N GLY A 288 2.19 -25.10 15.43
CA GLY A 288 3.55 -25.46 15.06
C GLY A 288 4.46 -25.80 16.25
N ASP A 289 5.70 -26.20 15.97
CA ASP A 289 6.75 -26.40 16.97
C ASP A 289 7.22 -25.04 17.50
N ILE A 290 6.41 -24.45 18.37
CA ILE A 290 6.72 -23.18 19.05
C ILE A 290 7.91 -23.45 19.98
N GLN A 291 9.02 -22.75 19.74
CA GLN A 291 10.17 -22.82 20.63
C GLN A 291 9.73 -22.50 22.06
N PRO A 292 10.09 -23.34 23.05
CA PRO A 292 9.57 -23.21 24.41
C PRO A 292 10.07 -21.94 25.10
N GLU A 293 11.27 -21.49 24.73
CA GLU A 293 11.94 -20.31 25.25
C GLU A 293 11.33 -19.02 24.70
N GLU A 294 11.26 -18.03 25.59
CA GLU A 294 10.82 -16.68 25.26
C GLU A 294 12.00 -15.86 24.73
N VAL A 295 11.81 -15.21 23.60
CA VAL A 295 12.83 -14.45 22.88
C VAL A 295 12.44 -12.98 22.89
N ASP A 296 13.34 -12.11 23.36
CA ASP A 296 13.14 -10.66 23.26
C ASP A 296 13.14 -10.24 21.78
N ILE A 297 12.07 -9.56 21.35
CA ILE A 297 11.86 -9.25 19.94
C ILE A 297 12.81 -8.16 19.44
N ASP A 298 13.24 -7.24 20.30
CA ASP A 298 14.16 -6.17 19.93
C ASP A 298 15.57 -6.74 19.74
N ASP A 299 16.02 -7.60 20.65
CA ASP A 299 17.29 -8.32 20.51
C ASP A 299 17.29 -9.21 19.26
N LEU A 300 16.18 -9.91 18.98
CA LEU A 300 16.03 -10.72 17.77
C LEU A 300 16.09 -9.86 16.51
N PHE A 301 15.40 -8.72 16.49
CA PHE A 301 15.38 -7.83 15.34
C PHE A 301 16.78 -7.27 15.04
N GLU A 302 17.51 -6.83 16.05
CA GLU A 302 18.88 -6.33 15.89
C GLU A 302 19.84 -7.43 15.43
N LYS A 303 19.74 -8.65 15.98
CA LYS A 303 20.52 -9.80 15.50
C LYS A 303 20.21 -10.13 14.04
N MET A 304 18.94 -10.08 13.65
CA MET A 304 18.53 -10.34 12.27
C MET A 304 19.09 -9.27 11.33
N LYS A 305 19.00 -7.98 11.67
CA LYS A 305 19.60 -6.88 10.90
C LYS A 305 21.09 -7.05 10.70
N GLN A 306 21.84 -7.33 11.77
CA GLN A 306 23.29 -7.51 11.70
C GLN A 306 23.71 -8.68 10.80
N SER A 307 22.83 -9.67 10.65
CA SER A 307 23.09 -10.84 9.82
C SER A 307 22.77 -10.61 8.33
N ILE A 308 22.07 -9.53 7.97
CA ILE A 308 21.70 -9.21 6.59
C ILE A 308 22.97 -8.96 5.77
N ASP A 309 23.03 -9.59 4.59
CA ASP A 309 24.10 -9.33 3.64
C ASP A 309 23.88 -7.96 2.99
N THR A 310 24.65 -6.97 3.45
CA THR A 310 24.61 -5.60 2.92
C THR A 310 25.37 -5.46 1.60
N THR A 311 26.03 -6.51 1.10
CA THR A 311 26.73 -6.46 -0.20
C THR A 311 25.83 -6.87 -1.36
N SER A 312 24.74 -7.58 -1.09
CA SER A 312 23.74 -7.90 -2.10
C SER A 312 23.05 -6.65 -2.62
N THR A 313 23.00 -6.49 -3.94
CA THR A 313 22.15 -5.49 -4.60
C THR A 313 20.72 -5.96 -4.71
N LEU A 314 20.52 -7.27 -4.79
CA LEU A 314 19.20 -7.88 -4.85
C LEU A 314 18.55 -7.92 -3.47
N PRO A 315 17.21 -7.76 -3.41
CA PRO A 315 16.48 -7.87 -2.17
C PRO A 315 16.58 -9.26 -1.56
N THR A 316 16.64 -9.31 -0.23
CA THR A 316 16.70 -10.55 0.55
C THR A 316 15.65 -10.53 1.63
N CYS A 317 15.31 -11.70 2.15
CA CYS A 317 14.49 -11.81 3.35
C CYS A 317 15.08 -12.85 4.29
N LYS A 318 15.11 -12.51 5.57
CA LYS A 318 15.39 -13.43 6.66
C LYS A 318 14.14 -13.66 7.48
N THR A 319 14.00 -14.90 7.95
CA THR A 319 12.86 -15.37 8.74
C THR A 319 13.42 -16.03 10.00
N SER A 320 12.87 -15.69 11.17
CA SER A 320 13.16 -16.40 12.42
C SER A 320 12.39 -17.72 12.49
N ASP A 321 12.82 -18.61 13.38
CA ASP A 321 11.96 -19.72 13.80
C ASP A 321 10.69 -19.20 14.51
N VAL A 322 9.67 -20.05 14.61
CA VAL A 322 8.47 -19.76 15.40
C VAL A 322 8.81 -19.85 16.88
N ALA A 323 8.60 -18.76 17.61
CA ALA A 323 8.94 -18.65 19.03
C ALA A 323 7.89 -17.84 19.79
N LYS A 324 8.01 -17.82 21.12
CA LYS A 324 7.31 -16.85 21.98
C LYS A 324 8.11 -15.55 21.95
N LEU A 325 7.63 -14.57 21.19
CA LEU A 325 8.27 -13.28 21.03
C LEU A 325 7.75 -12.31 22.08
N HIS A 326 8.65 -11.80 22.91
CA HIS A 326 8.35 -10.92 24.03
C HIS A 326 8.82 -9.50 23.77
N ALA A 327 8.04 -8.53 24.21
CA ALA A 327 8.46 -7.14 24.33
C ALA A 327 8.26 -6.65 25.77
N LYS A 328 9.35 -6.14 26.35
CA LYS A 328 9.40 -5.74 27.76
C LYS A 328 8.33 -4.71 28.11
N GLY A 329 7.49 -5.05 29.09
CA GLY A 329 6.39 -4.18 29.55
C GLY A 329 5.18 -4.12 28.61
N ILE A 330 5.16 -4.89 27.53
CA ILE A 330 4.07 -4.95 26.56
C ILE A 330 3.37 -6.32 26.64
N GLY A 331 4.12 -7.41 26.47
CA GLY A 331 3.56 -8.76 26.47
C GLY A 331 4.23 -9.67 25.45
N THR A 332 3.56 -10.78 25.14
CA THR A 332 4.16 -11.89 24.39
C THR A 332 3.20 -12.42 23.33
N VAL A 333 3.70 -12.64 22.12
CA VAL A 333 2.97 -13.24 20.99
C VAL A 333 3.73 -14.45 20.48
N CYS A 334 3.01 -15.54 20.19
CA CYS A 334 3.59 -16.67 19.46
C CYS A 334 3.61 -16.33 17.97
N GLY A 335 4.79 -16.37 17.35
CA GLY A 335 4.96 -15.92 15.99
C GLY A 335 6.38 -16.05 15.47
N ARG A 336 6.60 -15.47 14.30
CA ARG A 336 7.93 -15.34 13.70
C ARG A 336 8.14 -13.95 13.16
N LEU A 337 9.39 -13.50 13.21
CA LEU A 337 9.82 -12.22 12.69
C LEU A 337 10.44 -12.41 11.30
N LEU A 338 10.07 -11.56 10.37
CA LEU A 338 10.70 -11.47 9.05
C LEU A 338 11.28 -10.08 8.86
N VAL A 339 12.46 -10.02 8.27
CA VAL A 339 13.12 -8.77 7.86
C VAL A 339 13.47 -8.90 6.39
N GLY A 340 12.90 -8.02 5.57
CA GLY A 340 13.16 -7.92 4.14
C GLY A 340 13.98 -6.67 3.84
N THR A 341 14.97 -6.77 2.95
CA THR A 341 15.74 -5.61 2.48
C THR A 341 15.14 -5.03 1.21
N ALA A 342 15.33 -3.74 0.96
CA ALA A 342 15.08 -3.18 -0.36
C ALA A 342 16.21 -3.56 -1.35
N GLU A 343 15.96 -3.37 -2.65
CA GLU A 343 17.00 -3.36 -3.68
C GLU A 343 17.84 -2.10 -3.51
N LYS A 344 19.16 -2.26 -3.67
CA LYS A 344 20.06 -1.12 -3.63
C LYS A 344 20.10 -0.46 -4.99
N ILE A 345 19.21 0.52 -5.18
CA ILE A 345 19.15 1.34 -6.39
C ILE A 345 20.17 2.48 -6.24
N PRO A 346 21.09 2.69 -7.20
CA PRO A 346 22.00 3.83 -7.19
C PRO A 346 21.22 5.15 -7.11
N SER A 347 21.70 6.12 -6.32
CA SER A 347 21.02 7.42 -6.16
C SER A 347 20.85 8.19 -7.48
N SER A 348 21.66 7.90 -8.49
CA SER A 348 21.53 8.42 -9.86
C SER A 348 20.34 7.86 -10.62
N GLU A 349 19.83 6.69 -10.23
CA GLU A 349 18.68 6.02 -10.85
C GLU A 349 17.36 6.31 -10.11
N ILE A 350 17.43 6.81 -8.86
CA ILE A 350 16.26 7.22 -8.10
C ILE A 350 15.79 8.60 -8.61
N VAL A 351 14.70 8.58 -9.37
CA VAL A 351 14.06 9.81 -9.88
C VAL A 351 13.04 10.35 -8.89
N ASP A 352 12.15 9.47 -8.41
CA ASP A 352 11.06 9.80 -7.47
C ASP A 352 10.66 8.54 -6.67
N THR A 353 10.29 8.73 -5.41
CA THR A 353 9.79 7.66 -4.51
C THR A 353 8.29 7.79 -4.22
N THR A 354 7.59 8.76 -4.85
CA THR A 354 6.14 8.90 -4.78
C THR A 354 5.46 7.60 -5.22
N GLY A 355 4.50 7.12 -4.43
CA GLY A 355 3.78 5.87 -4.71
C GLY A 355 4.55 4.57 -4.44
N ALA A 356 5.80 4.63 -3.93
CA ALA A 356 6.56 3.40 -3.61
C ALA A 356 5.89 2.56 -2.51
N GLY A 357 5.26 3.22 -1.51
CA GLY A 357 4.47 2.55 -0.47
C GLY A 357 3.23 1.86 -1.05
N ASP A 358 2.48 2.57 -1.88
CA ASP A 358 1.28 2.00 -2.54
C ASP A 358 1.64 0.85 -3.49
N ALA A 359 2.78 0.94 -4.17
CA ALA A 359 3.30 -0.16 -4.99
C ALA A 359 3.68 -1.37 -4.13
N PHE A 360 4.27 -1.15 -2.96
CA PHE A 360 4.55 -2.21 -1.98
C PHE A 360 3.26 -2.89 -1.57
N VAL A 361 2.23 -2.11 -1.23
CA VAL A 361 0.91 -2.61 -0.86
C VAL A 361 0.28 -3.39 -2.03
N GLY A 362 0.33 -2.88 -3.26
CA GLY A 362 -0.17 -3.59 -4.43
C GLY A 362 0.49 -4.96 -4.64
N ALA A 363 1.80 -5.08 -4.34
CA ALA A 363 2.48 -6.38 -4.32
C ALA A 363 2.00 -7.28 -3.17
N VAL A 364 1.68 -6.73 -1.99
CA VAL A 364 1.04 -7.47 -0.89
C VAL A 364 -0.31 -8.02 -1.34
N LEU A 365 -1.13 -7.22 -2.03
CA LEU A 365 -2.43 -7.65 -2.55
C LEU A 365 -2.34 -8.75 -3.61
N TYR A 366 -1.26 -8.76 -4.40
CA TYR A 366 -0.98 -9.83 -5.35
C TYR A 366 -0.59 -11.15 -4.66
N CYS A 367 0.10 -11.03 -3.53
CA CYS A 367 0.68 -12.14 -2.79
C CYS A 367 -0.24 -12.77 -1.74
N THR A 368 -1.30 -12.07 -1.33
CA THR A 368 -2.31 -12.51 -0.35
C THR A 368 -3.51 -13.13 -1.04
#